data_AF-W1PQL4-F1
#
_entry.id   AF-W1PQL4-F1
#
_cell.length_a   1.000
_cell.length_b   1.000
_cell.length_c   1.000
_cell.angle_alpha   90.00
_cell.angle_beta   90.00
_cell.angle_gamma   90.00
#
_symmetry.space_group_name_H-M   'P 1'
#
loop_
_entity.id
_entity.type
_entity.pdbx_description
1 polymer ?
#
loop_
_entity_poly.entity_id
_entity_poly.type
_entity_poly.pdbx_seq_one_letter_code
_entity_poly.pdbx_strand_id
1 'polypeptide(L)'
;MKRSQFFCLSGFVDGHNACCGTGLLRGLNTCGGKKGATNYQLCPDSTSHIFFDSYHCTESINRQAAHTMWEGKDPSVRPLPLKTFFNSNSEVSHVDIGRKGEIKVSLTMGHASSK
;
A
#
# COMPACT_ATOMS: atom_id res chain seq x y z
N MET A 1 10.03 27.22 4.97
CA MET A 1 9.35 25.98 4.52
C MET A 1 10.40 25.04 3.93
N LYS A 2 10.87 24.05 4.68
CA LYS A 2 11.73 23.00 4.13
C LYS A 2 10.79 22.00 3.45
N ARG A 3 10.80 21.97 2.11
CA ARG A 3 10.13 20.91 1.33
C ARG A 3 10.83 19.60 1.69
N SER A 4 10.32 18.90 2.69
CA SER A 4 10.62 17.48 2.86
C SER A 4 10.10 16.83 1.59
N GLN A 5 11.04 16.48 0.72
CA GLN A 5 10.82 15.75 -0.51
C GLN A 5 10.27 14.38 -0.08
N PHE A 6 8.94 14.30 0.05
CA PHE A 6 8.25 13.03 0.09
C PHE A 6 8.71 12.28 -1.16
N PHE A 7 9.32 11.12 -0.93
CA PHE A 7 9.79 10.19 -1.95
C PHE A 7 8.57 9.57 -2.64
N CYS A 8 7.75 10.40 -3.30
CA CYS A 8 6.64 9.97 -4.12
C CYS A 8 7.19 9.75 -5.53
N LEU A 9 7.85 8.61 -5.75
CA LEU A 9 8.42 8.21 -7.04
C LEU A 9 7.37 7.79 -8.08
N SER A 10 6.20 8.42 -8.09
CA SER A 10 5.22 8.18 -9.15
C SER A 10 4.41 9.43 -9.38
N GLY A 11 4.75 10.13 -10.46
CA GLY A 11 4.01 11.27 -10.98
C GLY A 11 2.68 10.83 -11.58
N PHE A 12 1.76 10.36 -10.74
CA PHE A 12 0.39 10.10 -11.15
C PHE A 12 -0.20 11.39 -11.70
N VAL A 13 -0.75 11.30 -12.90
CA VAL A 13 -1.36 12.42 -13.61
C VAL A 13 -2.87 12.42 -13.36
N ASP A 14 -3.48 11.22 -13.26
CA ASP A 14 -4.92 11.07 -13.07
C ASP A 14 -5.23 10.22 -11.83
N GLY A 15 -5.74 10.90 -10.80
CA GLY A 15 -6.18 10.28 -9.55
C GLY A 15 -7.68 10.01 -9.47
N HIS A 16 -8.46 10.42 -10.47
CA HIS A 16 -9.93 10.34 -10.40
C HIS A 16 -10.49 9.35 -11.41
N ASN A 17 -10.03 9.38 -12.66
CA ASN A 17 -10.50 8.44 -13.66
C ASN A 17 -9.74 7.12 -13.55
N ALA A 18 -10.43 5.98 -13.68
CA ALA A 18 -9.78 4.68 -13.80
C ALA A 18 -9.06 4.55 -15.16
N CYS A 19 -8.03 3.72 -15.28
CA CYS A 19 -7.41 3.44 -16.58
C CYS A 19 -8.37 2.69 -17.52
N CYS A 20 -9.17 1.77 -16.98
CA CYS A 20 -9.98 0.84 -17.73
C CYS A 20 -11.43 0.81 -17.23
N GLY A 21 -12.38 1.05 -18.13
CA GLY A 21 -13.81 1.00 -17.81
C GLY A 21 -14.65 1.94 -18.68
N THR A 22 -15.87 2.23 -18.22
CA THR A 22 -16.81 3.13 -18.89
C THR A 22 -17.59 3.98 -17.89
N GLY A 23 -18.41 4.89 -18.39
CA GLY A 23 -19.23 5.78 -17.57
C GLY A 23 -18.42 6.87 -16.87
N LEU A 24 -19.05 7.51 -15.88
CA LEU A 24 -18.44 8.59 -15.11
C LEU A 24 -17.15 8.10 -14.44
N LEU A 25 -16.06 8.87 -14.60
CA LEU A 25 -14.72 8.54 -14.11
C LEU A 25 -14.16 7.18 -14.59
N ARG A 26 -14.74 6.60 -15.65
CA ARG A 26 -14.47 5.21 -16.07
C ARG A 26 -14.69 4.19 -14.95
N GLY A 27 -15.55 4.50 -13.99
CA GLY A 27 -15.77 3.73 -12.76
C GLY A 27 -16.80 2.60 -12.88
N LEU A 28 -17.41 2.37 -14.05
CA LEU A 28 -18.26 1.18 -14.24
C LEU A 28 -17.39 -0.06 -14.46
N ASN A 29 -17.76 -1.18 -13.84
CA ASN A 29 -17.05 -2.47 -13.92
C ASN A 29 -17.28 -3.19 -15.26
N THR A 30 -16.85 -2.55 -16.34
CA THR A 30 -17.00 -2.98 -17.73
C THR A 30 -15.67 -3.32 -18.40
N CYS A 31 -14.55 -2.99 -17.73
CA CYS A 31 -13.20 -3.31 -18.18
C CYS A 31 -13.08 -4.79 -18.60
N GLY A 32 -12.48 -5.05 -19.76
CA GLY A 32 -12.31 -6.41 -20.29
C GLY A 32 -13.61 -7.12 -20.68
N GLY A 33 -14.69 -6.37 -20.92
CA GLY A 33 -16.00 -6.93 -21.26
C GLY A 33 -16.77 -7.52 -20.07
N LYS A 34 -16.34 -7.21 -18.84
CA LYS A 34 -17.06 -7.62 -17.63
C LYS A 34 -18.52 -7.15 -17.69
N LYS A 35 -19.40 -7.94 -17.07
CA LYS A 35 -20.85 -7.70 -17.03
C LYS A 35 -21.52 -7.64 -18.42
N GLY A 36 -20.94 -8.30 -19.42
CA GLY A 36 -21.47 -8.31 -20.79
C GLY A 36 -21.30 -6.97 -21.50
N ALA A 37 -20.38 -6.11 -21.03
CA ALA A 37 -20.07 -4.87 -21.69
C ALA A 37 -19.47 -5.14 -23.08
N THR A 38 -20.09 -4.56 -24.11
CA THR A 38 -19.60 -4.68 -25.50
C THR A 38 -18.41 -3.78 -25.76
N ASN A 39 -18.24 -2.70 -24.98
CA ASN A 39 -17.17 -1.73 -25.13
C ASN A 39 -16.63 -1.30 -23.76
N TYR A 40 -15.33 -1.00 -23.72
CA TYR A 40 -14.67 -0.33 -22.61
C TYR A 40 -13.54 0.56 -23.14
N GLN A 41 -13.18 1.59 -22.37
CA GLN A 41 -12.00 2.40 -22.64
C GLN A 41 -10.82 1.83 -21.87
N LEU A 42 -9.64 1.86 -22.47
CA LEU A 42 -8.37 1.53 -21.83
C LEU A 42 -7.42 2.71 -22.04
N CYS A 43 -6.77 3.14 -20.98
CA CYS A 43 -5.80 4.23 -21.04
C CYS A 43 -4.50 3.78 -21.72
N PRO A 44 -3.75 4.70 -22.34
CA PRO A 44 -2.49 4.36 -23.02
C PRO A 44 -1.35 4.04 -22.04
N ASP A 45 -1.40 4.56 -20.82
CA ASP A 45 -0.40 4.35 -19.78
C ASP A 45 -1.06 4.19 -18.41
N SER A 46 -1.02 2.98 -17.87
CA SER A 46 -1.57 2.67 -16.55
C SER A 46 -0.69 3.22 -15.42
N THR A 47 0.58 3.53 -15.67
CA THR A 47 1.49 4.00 -14.62
C THR A 47 1.19 5.44 -14.18
N SER A 48 0.48 6.20 -15.03
CA SER A 48 0.04 7.57 -14.75
C SER A 48 -1.29 7.65 -13.99
N HIS A 49 -1.95 6.51 -13.73
CA HIS A 49 -3.27 6.45 -13.08
C HIS A 49 -3.18 5.80 -11.69
N ILE A 50 -4.01 6.24 -10.74
CA ILE A 50 -4.13 5.58 -9.42
C ILE A 50 -4.98 4.30 -9.54
N PHE A 51 -6.12 4.39 -10.21
CA PHE A 51 -7.07 3.29 -10.36
C PHE A 51 -6.88 2.61 -11.72
N PHE A 52 -6.78 1.28 -11.73
CA PHE A 52 -6.75 0.50 -12.95
C PHE A 52 -8.16 0.29 -13.49
N ASP A 53 -9.09 -0.19 -12.65
CA ASP A 53 -10.51 -0.33 -12.98
C ASP A 53 -11.38 0.21 -11.82
N SER A 54 -12.68 -0.11 -11.82
CA SER A 54 -13.63 0.33 -10.80
C SER A 54 -13.33 -0.14 -9.37
N TYR A 55 -12.47 -1.14 -9.18
CA TYR A 55 -12.20 -1.75 -7.88
C TYR A 55 -10.72 -1.84 -7.52
N HIS A 56 -9.84 -1.89 -8.53
CA HIS A 56 -8.44 -2.20 -8.32
C HIS A 56 -7.56 -0.99 -8.63
N CYS A 57 -6.56 -0.80 -7.78
CA CYS A 57 -5.49 0.16 -8.00
C CYS A 57 -4.46 -0.35 -9.03
N THR A 58 -3.70 0.55 -9.64
CA THR A 58 -2.63 0.20 -10.57
C THR A 58 -1.43 -0.42 -9.85
N GLU A 59 -0.58 -1.11 -10.60
CA GLU A 59 0.66 -1.68 -10.07
C GLU A 59 1.56 -0.59 -9.44
N SER A 60 1.65 0.59 -10.06
CA SER A 60 2.49 1.69 -9.60
C SER A 60 2.16 2.12 -8.17
N ILE A 61 0.89 2.34 -7.85
CA ILE A 61 0.49 2.76 -6.50
C ILE A 61 0.61 1.60 -5.50
N ASN A 62 0.32 0.36 -5.92
CA ASN A 62 0.52 -0.81 -5.08
C ASN A 62 2.00 -1.02 -4.73
N ARG A 63 2.91 -0.81 -5.69
CA ARG A 63 4.37 -0.87 -5.47
C ARG A 63 4.83 0.19 -4.47
N GLN A 64 4.31 1.41 -4.60
CA GLN A 64 4.62 2.49 -3.66
C GLN A 64 4.09 2.16 -2.25
N ALA A 65 2.85 1.71 -2.14
CA ALA A 65 2.25 1.31 -0.87
C ALA A 65 3.07 0.17 -0.21
N ALA A 66 3.42 -0.87 -0.98
CA ALA A 66 4.22 -1.98 -0.49
C ALA A 66 5.60 -1.54 0.00
N HIS A 67 6.29 -0.67 -0.74
CA HIS A 67 7.59 -0.13 -0.32
C HIS A 67 7.47 0.70 0.97
N THR A 68 6.44 1.53 1.07
CA THR A 68 6.15 2.32 2.28
C THR A 68 5.89 1.42 3.48
N MET A 69 5.05 0.39 3.33
CA MET A 69 4.76 -0.60 4.37
C MET A 69 6.00 -1.42 4.78
N TRP A 70 6.85 -1.76 3.82
CA TRP A 70 8.09 -2.49 4.06
C TRP A 70 9.07 -1.66 4.89
N GLU A 71 9.42 -0.48 4.40
CA GLU A 71 10.44 0.39 5.02
C GLU A 71 9.95 1.07 6.30
N GLY A 72 8.65 1.34 6.42
CA GLY A 72 8.03 1.92 7.62
C GLY A 72 8.50 3.31 8.01
N LYS A 73 8.98 4.09 7.04
CA LYS A 73 9.41 5.49 7.24
C LYS A 73 8.23 6.46 7.38
N ASP A 74 7.05 6.06 6.89
CA ASP A 74 5.83 6.86 6.98
C ASP A 74 5.15 6.67 8.35
N PRO A 75 4.73 7.75 9.05
CA PRO A 75 4.04 7.67 10.33
C PRO A 75 2.75 6.83 10.32
N SER A 76 2.16 6.57 9.15
CA SER A 76 0.98 5.75 8.95
C SER A 76 1.27 4.25 9.07
N VAL A 77 2.54 3.84 8.91
CA VAL A 77 2.96 2.44 9.03
C VAL A 77 3.29 2.15 10.48
N ARG A 78 2.26 1.75 11.24
CA ARG A 78 2.33 1.44 12.67
C ARG A 78 1.56 0.13 12.95
N PRO A 79 1.84 -0.55 14.08
CA PRO A 79 2.84 -0.22 15.10
C PRO A 79 4.27 -0.63 14.74
N LEU A 80 4.44 -1.53 13.76
CA LEU A 80 5.74 -2.12 13.41
C LEU A 80 5.87 -2.24 11.89
N PRO A 81 6.98 -1.75 11.27
CA PRO A 81 7.26 -1.96 9.85
C PRO A 81 7.43 -3.44 9.49
N LEU A 82 7.02 -3.83 8.28
CA LEU A 82 7.13 -5.23 7.85
C LEU A 82 8.59 -5.71 7.79
N LYS A 83 9.51 -4.86 7.35
CA LYS A 83 10.93 -5.19 7.32
C LYS A 83 11.48 -5.53 8.70
N THR A 84 11.02 -4.86 9.75
CA THR A 84 11.42 -5.19 11.13
C THR A 84 10.77 -6.49 11.57
N PHE A 85 9.47 -6.67 11.32
CA PHE A 85 8.74 -7.88 11.69
C PHE A 85 9.33 -9.16 11.09
N PHE A 86 9.63 -9.16 9.78
CA PHE A 86 10.14 -10.35 9.09
C PHE A 86 11.63 -10.61 9.32
N ASN A 87 12.41 -9.57 9.62
CA ASN A 87 13.85 -9.72 9.89
C ASN A 87 14.18 -9.81 11.39
N SER A 88 13.20 -9.65 12.28
CA SER A 88 13.41 -9.91 13.70
C SER A 88 13.44 -11.42 13.95
N ASN A 89 14.56 -11.93 14.46
CA ASN A 89 14.57 -13.22 15.14
C ASN A 89 13.86 -13.05 16.49
N SER A 90 12.52 -13.12 16.50
CA SER A 90 11.75 -12.99 17.73
C SER A 90 11.40 -14.37 18.28
N GLU A 91 12.04 -14.77 19.39
CA GLU A 91 11.31 -15.51 20.41
C GLU A 91 10.30 -14.54 21.02
N VAL A 92 9.03 -14.69 20.63
CA VAL A 92 7.93 -13.85 21.12
C VAL A 92 7.64 -14.26 22.56
N SER A 93 8.16 -13.50 23.53
CA SER A 93 8.05 -13.89 24.94
C SER A 93 6.72 -13.52 25.59
N HIS A 94 6.01 -12.46 25.20
CA HIS A 94 4.65 -12.19 25.71
C HIS A 94 3.92 -11.12 24.88
N VAL A 95 2.69 -11.40 24.43
CA VAL A 95 1.77 -10.39 23.84
C VAL A 95 0.75 -10.02 24.91
N ASP A 96 0.94 -8.88 25.58
CA ASP A 96 -0.02 -8.39 26.56
C ASP A 96 -1.17 -7.66 25.84
N ILE A 97 -2.31 -8.35 25.71
CA ILE A 97 -3.55 -7.75 25.23
C ILE A 97 -4.15 -6.95 26.40
N GLY A 98 -3.78 -5.67 26.49
CA GLY A 98 -4.35 -4.75 27.47
C GLY A 98 -5.86 -4.57 27.25
N ARG A 99 -6.62 -4.50 28.35
CA ARG A 99 -8.08 -4.26 28.37
C ARG A 99 -8.40 -2.80 28.03
N LYS A 100 -8.05 -2.35 26.81
CA LYS A 100 -8.49 -1.11 26.13
C LYS A 100 -7.78 -0.92 24.77
N GLY A 101 -7.67 -1.96 23.94
CA GLY A 101 -7.27 -1.81 22.52
C GLY A 101 -5.85 -1.25 22.26
N GLU A 102 -5.03 -1.05 23.28
CA GLU A 102 -3.62 -0.70 23.14
C GLU A 102 -2.79 -1.99 23.03
N ILE A 103 -2.26 -2.26 21.84
CA ILE A 103 -1.29 -3.33 21.62
C ILE A 103 0.09 -2.77 21.96
N LYS A 104 0.65 -3.16 23.11
CA LYS A 104 2.01 -2.80 23.50
C LYS A 104 2.93 -3.95 23.10
N VAL A 105 3.58 -3.82 21.94
CA VAL A 105 4.61 -4.77 21.52
C VAL A 105 5.89 -4.43 22.28
N SER A 106 6.17 -5.18 23.35
CA SER A 106 7.42 -5.08 24.10
C SER A 106 8.47 -5.98 23.44
N LEU A 107 9.22 -5.44 22.48
CA LEU A 107 10.39 -6.12 21.92
C LEU A 107 11.50 -6.11 22.98
N THR A 108 11.66 -7.20 23.74
CA THR A 108 12.89 -7.41 24.51
C THR A 108 13.96 -7.85 23.52
N MET A 109 14.84 -6.92 23.13
CA MET A 109 16.06 -7.27 22.39
C MET A 109 16.95 -8.10 23.33
N GLY A 110 16.87 -9.43 23.21
CA GLY A 110 17.86 -10.32 23.81
C GLY A 110 19.23 -10.00 23.21
N HIS A 111 20.19 -9.65 24.06
CA HIS A 111 21.58 -9.54 23.64
C HIS A 111 22.04 -10.90 23.10
N ALA A 112 22.37 -10.96 21.80
CA ALA A 112 23.09 -12.08 21.24
C ALA A 112 24.50 -12.09 21.85
N SER A 113 24.75 -12.99 22.80
CA SER A 113 26.12 -13.32 23.22
C SER A 113 26.72 -14.23 22.16
N SER A 114 27.62 -13.68 21.35
CA SER A 114 28.46 -14.48 20.45
C SER A 114 29.35 -15.38 21.31
N LYS A 115 29.28 -16.69 21.08
CA LYS A 115 30.33 -17.62 21.54
C LYS A 115 31.60 -17.44 20.71
#